data_AF-A0A7G2IV85-F1
#
_entry.id   AF-A0A7G2IV85-F1
#
_cell.length_a   1.000
_cell.length_b   1.000
_cell.length_c   1.000
_cell.angle_alpha   90.00
_cell.angle_beta   90.00
_cell.angle_gamma   90.00
#
_symmetry.space_group_name_H-M   'P 1'
#
loop_
_entity.id
_entity.type
_entity.pdbx_description
1 polymer ?
#
loop_
_entity_poly.entity_id
_entity_poly.type
_entity_poly.pdbx_seq_one_letter_code
_entity_poly.pdbx_strand_id
1 'polypeptide(L)'
;MITIDGNGAVASVAFRTSEVIAIYPITPSSTMAEQADAWAGNGLKNVWGDTPRVVEMQSEGGAIATVHGALQTGALSTSFTSSQGLLLMIPTLYKLAGQLTPFVLHVAARTIATHALSIFGDHSDVMAVRQTGCAMLCASSVQEAQDFALISQMATLKSRVPFIHFFDGFRTSHEINKIVPLADDTILSLMPQAEIDAHRARALNPEHPVIRGTSANPDTYFQSREATNPWYNAVYEKRRTGDERLRRGNGPPVSTL
;
A
#
# COMPACT_ATOMS: atom_id res chain seq x y z
N MET A 1 -3.37 24.84 0.36
CA MET A 1 -3.35 24.16 -0.94
C MET A 1 -1.92 24.11 -1.45
N ILE A 2 -1.52 23.02 -2.10
CA ILE A 2 -0.20 22.83 -2.72
C ILE A 2 -0.37 22.41 -4.19
N THR A 3 0.65 22.60 -5.01
CA THR A 3 0.68 22.12 -6.41
C THR A 3 1.63 20.94 -6.49
N ILE A 4 1.12 19.76 -6.85
CA ILE A 4 1.87 18.50 -6.85
C ILE A 4 1.28 17.54 -7.88
N ASP A 5 2.05 16.53 -8.29
CA ASP A 5 1.57 15.43 -9.13
C ASP A 5 1.01 14.26 -8.30
N GLY A 6 0.36 13.30 -8.97
CA GLY A 6 -0.20 12.11 -8.32
C GLY A 6 0.85 11.27 -7.59
N ASN A 7 2.03 11.09 -8.19
CA ASN A 7 3.14 10.37 -7.57
C ASN A 7 3.57 11.05 -6.27
N GLY A 8 3.83 12.35 -6.28
CA GLY A 8 4.21 13.11 -5.09
C GLY A 8 3.17 13.11 -3.99
N ALA A 9 1.90 13.22 -4.37
CA ALA A 9 0.80 13.17 -3.42
C ALA A 9 0.73 11.82 -2.69
N VAL A 10 0.89 10.71 -3.42
CA VAL A 10 0.86 9.36 -2.85
C VAL A 10 2.12 9.04 -2.05
N ALA A 11 3.30 9.35 -2.59
CA ALA A 11 4.57 9.14 -1.91
C ALA A 11 4.59 9.86 -0.56
N SER A 12 4.06 11.08 -0.50
CA SER A 12 4.00 11.86 0.74
C SER A 12 3.20 11.14 1.84
N VAL A 13 2.06 10.53 1.51
CA VAL A 13 1.26 9.78 2.48
C VAL A 13 1.94 8.46 2.84
N ALA A 14 2.44 7.72 1.85
CA ALA A 14 3.10 6.43 2.04
C ALA A 14 4.35 6.56 2.94
N PHE A 15 5.17 7.58 2.71
CA PHE A 15 6.35 7.89 3.51
C PHE A 15 5.98 8.20 4.95
N ARG A 16 5.00 9.08 5.15
CA ARG A 16 4.57 9.52 6.48
C ARG A 16 3.86 8.44 7.30
N THR A 17 3.40 7.36 6.67
CA THR A 17 2.67 6.26 7.32
C THR A 17 3.41 4.93 7.34
N SER A 18 4.70 4.91 6.98
CA SER A 18 5.54 3.71 6.96
C SER A 18 6.81 3.86 7.79
N GLU A 19 7.37 2.73 8.19
CA GLU A 19 8.65 2.58 8.89
C GLU A 19 9.72 2.00 7.93
N VAL A 20 9.32 1.14 6.99
CA VAL A 20 10.20 0.55 5.96
C VAL A 20 9.59 0.72 4.57
N ILE A 21 10.40 1.11 3.59
CA ILE A 21 9.98 1.28 2.20
C ILE A 21 10.97 0.52 1.32
N ALA A 22 10.57 -0.63 0.79
CA ALA A 22 11.42 -1.37 -0.14
C ALA A 22 11.05 -1.02 -1.58
N ILE A 23 12.04 -0.63 -2.38
CA ILE A 23 11.82 -0.05 -3.70
C ILE A 23 12.61 -0.78 -4.79
N TYR A 24 12.14 -0.62 -6.02
CA TYR A 24 12.89 -0.89 -7.23
C TYR A 24 12.32 0.02 -8.34
N PRO A 25 13.16 0.73 -9.10
CA PRO A 25 12.68 1.74 -10.03
C PRO A 25 12.02 1.12 -11.27
N ILE A 26 10.79 1.56 -11.55
CA ILE A 26 10.07 1.24 -12.79
C ILE A 26 9.12 2.39 -13.18
N THR A 27 9.27 2.93 -14.39
CA THR A 27 8.37 3.99 -14.90
C THR A 27 6.92 3.47 -14.98
N PRO A 28 5.87 4.24 -14.65
CA PRO A 28 5.86 5.62 -14.16
C PRO A 28 5.87 5.78 -12.63
N SER A 29 6.17 4.74 -11.84
CA SER A 29 6.15 4.80 -10.37
C SER A 29 7.48 5.20 -9.72
N SER A 30 8.61 5.22 -10.46
CA SER A 30 9.93 5.56 -9.93
C SER A 30 9.98 6.86 -9.12
N THR A 31 9.23 7.90 -9.53
CA THR A 31 9.19 9.18 -8.83
C THR A 31 8.77 9.04 -7.37
N MET A 32 7.86 8.12 -7.04
CA MET A 32 7.47 7.87 -5.65
C MET A 32 8.63 7.33 -4.82
N ALA A 33 9.39 6.39 -5.40
CA ALA A 33 10.55 5.79 -4.76
C ALA A 33 11.69 6.81 -4.58
N GLU A 34 11.98 7.59 -5.62
CA GLU A 34 13.00 8.66 -5.62
C GLU A 34 12.69 9.73 -4.57
N GLN A 35 11.43 10.15 -4.45
CA GLN A 35 11.01 11.12 -3.43
C GLN A 35 11.12 10.55 -2.02
N ALA A 36 10.67 9.30 -1.81
CA ALA A 36 10.80 8.65 -0.51
C ALA A 36 12.27 8.52 -0.08
N ASP A 37 13.16 8.11 -1.00
CA ASP A 37 14.59 8.02 -0.74
C ASP A 37 15.21 9.39 -0.43
N ALA A 38 14.89 10.42 -1.22
CA ALA A 38 15.37 11.77 -0.99
C ALA A 38 14.89 12.34 0.35
N TRP A 39 13.64 12.10 0.75
CA TRP A 39 13.13 12.54 2.05
C TRP A 39 13.80 11.82 3.22
N ALA A 40 14.04 10.51 3.09
CA ALA A 40 14.78 9.74 4.10
C ALA A 40 16.23 10.24 4.22
N GLY A 41 16.92 10.45 3.10
CA GLY A 41 18.29 10.98 3.06
C GLY A 41 18.42 12.39 3.65
N ASN A 42 17.36 13.20 3.55
CA ASN A 42 17.28 14.53 4.18
C ASN A 42 16.80 14.48 5.65
N GLY A 43 16.58 13.30 6.22
CA GLY A 43 16.17 13.13 7.61
C GLY A 43 14.72 13.52 7.91
N LEU A 44 13.86 13.61 6.89
CA LEU A 44 12.43 13.86 7.09
C LEU A 44 11.82 12.74 7.95
N LYS A 45 10.85 13.11 8.78
CA LYS A 45 10.20 12.20 9.73
C LYS A 45 8.83 11.75 9.24
N ASN A 46 8.45 10.54 9.60
CA ASN A 46 7.08 10.06 9.53
C ASN A 46 6.25 10.66 10.67
N VAL A 47 4.95 10.36 10.73
CA VAL A 47 4.05 10.92 11.75
C VAL A 47 4.36 10.47 13.19
N TRP A 48 5.24 9.47 13.36
CA TRP A 48 5.69 9.00 14.67
C TRP A 48 7.06 9.56 15.08
N GLY A 49 7.67 10.42 14.25
CA GLY A 49 8.95 11.07 14.55
C GLY A 49 10.19 10.29 14.10
N ASP A 50 10.03 9.15 13.43
CA ASP A 50 11.12 8.33 12.91
C ASP A 50 11.38 8.59 11.43
N THR A 51 12.60 8.35 10.96
CA THR A 51 12.92 8.43 9.53
C THR A 51 12.68 7.05 8.90
N PRO A 52 11.77 6.90 7.93
CA PRO A 52 11.54 5.63 7.23
C PRO A 52 12.83 5.09 6.62
N ARG A 53 13.06 3.79 6.75
CA ARG A 53 14.19 3.11 6.11
C ARG A 53 13.82 2.76 4.68
N VAL A 54 14.43 3.45 3.72
CA VAL A 54 14.29 3.15 2.29
C VAL A 54 15.38 2.18 1.87
N VAL A 55 15.02 1.11 1.16
CA VAL A 55 15.95 0.07 0.70
C VAL A 55 15.65 -0.29 -0.74
N GLU A 56 16.61 -0.08 -1.63
CA GLU A 56 16.55 -0.56 -3.01
C GLU A 56 16.95 -2.04 -3.08
N MET A 57 16.14 -2.83 -3.78
CA MET A 57 16.37 -4.26 -3.96
C MET A 57 16.90 -4.57 -5.38
N GLN A 58 17.20 -5.83 -5.67
CA GLN A 58 17.69 -6.25 -6.99
C GLN A 58 16.59 -6.37 -8.05
N SER A 59 15.32 -6.43 -7.63
CA SER A 59 14.12 -6.48 -8.49
C SER A 59 12.86 -6.20 -7.65
N GLU A 60 11.73 -5.98 -8.30
CA GLU A 60 10.43 -5.82 -7.63
C GLU A 60 10.03 -7.06 -6.83
N GLY A 61 10.43 -8.26 -7.29
CA GLY A 61 10.26 -9.49 -6.52
C GLY A 61 11.03 -9.46 -5.19
N GLY A 62 12.24 -8.92 -5.20
CA GLY A 62 13.04 -8.68 -3.98
C GLY A 62 12.44 -7.58 -3.10
N ALA A 63 11.92 -6.51 -3.70
CA ALA A 63 11.25 -5.41 -3.00
C ALA A 63 10.05 -5.91 -2.19
N ILE A 64 9.12 -6.63 -2.83
CA ILE A 64 7.94 -7.14 -2.11
C ILE A 64 8.29 -8.22 -1.07
N ALA A 65 9.34 -9.03 -1.32
CA ALA A 65 9.81 -10.01 -0.34
C ALA A 65 10.40 -9.32 0.90
N THR A 66 11.08 -8.19 0.71
CA THR A 66 11.60 -7.36 1.81
C THR A 66 10.46 -6.73 2.60
N VAL A 67 9.44 -6.19 1.92
CA VAL A 67 8.19 -5.72 2.56
C VAL A 67 7.56 -6.85 3.37
N HIS A 68 7.43 -8.04 2.79
CA HIS A 68 6.85 -9.19 3.49
C HIS A 68 7.62 -9.53 4.76
N GLY A 69 8.94 -9.60 4.69
CA GLY A 69 9.81 -9.82 5.85
C GLY A 69 9.66 -8.75 6.93
N ALA A 70 9.70 -7.47 6.55
CA ALA A 70 9.56 -6.34 7.48
C ALA A 70 8.18 -6.34 8.19
N LEU A 71 7.11 -6.66 7.47
CA LEU A 71 5.78 -6.82 8.07
C LEU A 71 5.71 -8.01 9.04
N GLN A 72 6.50 -9.08 8.81
CA GLN A 72 6.58 -10.18 9.78
C GLN A 72 7.25 -9.75 11.08
N THR A 73 8.08 -8.71 11.09
CA THR A 73 8.70 -8.15 12.31
C THR A 73 7.85 -7.06 12.96
N GLY A 74 6.63 -6.81 12.46
CA GLY A 74 5.71 -5.80 12.99
C GLY A 74 5.96 -4.38 12.48
N ALA A 75 6.88 -4.20 11.53
CA ALA A 75 7.17 -2.89 10.96
C ALA A 75 6.17 -2.55 9.85
N LEU A 76 5.54 -1.38 9.92
CA LEU A 76 4.65 -0.87 8.89
C LEU A 76 5.47 -0.60 7.62
N SER A 77 5.13 -1.29 6.54
CA SER A 77 5.96 -1.31 5.34
C SER A 77 5.14 -1.10 4.07
N THR A 78 5.74 -0.46 3.07
CA THR A 78 5.11 -0.19 1.76
C THR A 78 6.12 -0.36 0.61
N SER A 79 5.61 -0.31 -0.62
CA SER A 79 6.39 -0.29 -1.86
C SER A 79 5.63 0.44 -2.96
N PHE A 80 6.34 0.77 -4.03
CA PHE A 80 5.83 1.43 -5.23
C PHE A 80 6.18 0.58 -6.44
N THR A 81 5.24 0.37 -7.36
CA THR A 81 5.53 -0.40 -8.59
C THR A 81 4.55 -0.08 -9.73
N SER A 82 4.77 -0.69 -10.89
CA SER A 82 3.96 -0.60 -12.10
C SER A 82 4.20 -1.83 -13.00
N SER A 83 3.22 -2.20 -13.82
CA SER A 83 3.41 -3.10 -14.98
C SER A 83 4.16 -4.40 -14.66
N GLN A 84 5.29 -4.65 -15.34
CA GLN A 84 6.10 -5.86 -15.16
C GLN A 84 6.56 -6.05 -13.72
N GLY A 85 6.85 -4.95 -13.03
CA GLY A 85 7.26 -4.99 -11.64
C GLY A 85 6.17 -5.54 -10.74
N LEU A 86 4.92 -5.14 -10.97
CA LEU A 86 3.76 -5.69 -10.26
C LEU A 86 3.60 -7.20 -10.52
N LEU A 87 3.86 -7.67 -11.74
CA LEU A 87 3.82 -9.11 -12.05
C LEU A 87 4.85 -9.91 -11.26
N LEU A 88 6.05 -9.37 -11.06
CA LEU A 88 7.09 -10.00 -10.24
C LEU A 88 6.71 -10.05 -8.75
N MET A 89 5.76 -9.23 -8.31
CA MET A 89 5.28 -9.22 -6.93
C MET A 89 4.17 -10.26 -6.65
N ILE A 90 3.53 -10.82 -7.68
CA ILE A 90 2.35 -11.72 -7.56
C ILE A 90 2.53 -12.83 -6.53
N PRO A 91 3.63 -13.62 -6.54
CA PRO A 91 3.77 -14.74 -5.59
C PRO A 91 3.71 -14.29 -4.13
N THR A 92 4.32 -13.14 -3.83
CA THR A 92 4.36 -12.59 -2.47
C THR A 92 3.04 -11.93 -2.08
N LEU A 93 2.31 -11.34 -3.04
CA LEU A 93 0.96 -10.80 -2.78
C LEU A 93 0.01 -11.87 -2.25
N TYR A 94 0.06 -13.09 -2.81
CA TYR A 94 -0.71 -14.23 -2.28
C TYR A 94 -0.33 -14.57 -0.83
N LYS A 95 0.96 -14.50 -0.48
CA LYS A 95 1.43 -14.74 0.89
C LYS A 95 0.93 -13.67 1.85
N LEU A 96 1.03 -12.40 1.47
CA LEU A 96 0.58 -11.27 2.29
C LEU A 96 -0.93 -11.34 2.55
N ALA A 97 -1.72 -11.60 1.51
CA ALA A 97 -3.17 -11.75 1.61
C ALA A 97 -3.57 -13.01 2.40
N GLY A 98 -2.92 -14.15 2.16
CA GLY A 98 -3.18 -15.40 2.88
C GLY A 98 -2.80 -15.33 4.36
N GLN A 99 -1.85 -14.47 4.73
CA GLN A 99 -1.44 -14.25 6.12
C GLN A 99 -2.23 -13.13 6.82
N LEU A 100 -3.17 -12.48 6.12
CA LEU A 100 -3.91 -11.32 6.63
C LEU A 100 -2.96 -10.29 7.24
N THR A 101 -1.98 -9.89 6.42
CA THR A 101 -0.93 -8.93 6.78
C THR A 101 -1.33 -7.55 6.27
N PRO A 102 -1.51 -6.55 7.15
CA PRO A 102 -1.89 -5.20 6.73
C PRO A 102 -0.71 -4.52 6.04
N PHE A 103 -0.87 -4.18 4.77
CA PHE A 103 0.03 -3.29 4.02
C PHE A 103 -0.71 -2.64 2.85
N VAL A 104 -0.10 -1.63 2.25
CA VAL A 104 -0.57 -1.01 1.01
C VAL A 104 0.54 -1.03 -0.03
N LEU A 105 0.25 -1.55 -1.22
CA LEU A 105 1.05 -1.38 -2.42
C LEU A 105 0.51 -0.21 -3.23
N HIS A 106 1.36 0.72 -3.61
CA HIS A 106 0.98 1.86 -4.44
C HIS A 106 1.41 1.63 -5.89
N VAL A 107 0.44 1.67 -6.81
CA VAL A 107 0.66 1.31 -8.22
C VAL A 107 0.26 2.46 -9.14
N ALA A 108 1.23 2.99 -9.87
CA ALA A 108 0.93 3.81 -11.04
C ALA A 108 0.64 2.86 -12.21
N ALA A 109 -0.64 2.56 -12.45
CA ALA A 109 -1.10 1.49 -13.33
C ALA A 109 -0.61 1.70 -14.77
N ARG A 110 0.00 0.67 -15.36
CA ARG A 110 0.73 0.75 -16.63
C ARG A 110 0.54 -0.52 -17.45
N THR A 111 0.44 -0.34 -18.77
CA THR A 111 0.35 -1.43 -19.75
C THR A 111 1.37 -2.55 -19.51
N ILE A 112 0.91 -3.80 -19.57
CA ILE A 112 1.74 -4.99 -19.68
C ILE A 112 2.28 -5.14 -21.10
N ALA A 113 3.59 -5.34 -21.22
CA ALA A 113 4.25 -5.64 -22.47
C ALA A 113 3.71 -6.97 -23.03
N THR A 114 3.07 -6.90 -24.19
CA THR A 114 2.52 -8.06 -24.91
C THR A 114 3.23 -8.23 -26.24
N HIS A 115 2.72 -7.61 -27.31
CA HIS A 115 3.40 -7.54 -28.61
C HIS A 115 4.50 -6.46 -28.64
N ALA A 116 4.41 -5.46 -27.76
CA ALA A 116 5.36 -4.38 -27.60
C ALA A 116 5.35 -3.88 -26.14
N LEU A 117 6.44 -3.20 -25.74
CA LEU A 117 6.51 -2.48 -24.48
C LEU A 117 5.72 -1.16 -24.58
N SER A 118 4.93 -0.86 -23.54
CA SER A 118 4.34 0.46 -23.33
C SER A 118 4.63 0.92 -21.91
N ILE A 119 5.09 2.15 -21.77
CA ILE A 119 5.27 2.79 -20.46
C ILE A 119 4.00 3.51 -19.99
N PHE A 120 2.99 3.63 -20.85
CA PHE A 120 1.79 4.43 -20.58
C PHE A 120 0.71 3.67 -19.81
N GLY A 121 -0.27 4.43 -19.31
CA GLY A 121 -1.31 3.93 -18.41
C GLY A 121 -2.41 3.13 -19.10
N ASP A 122 -2.69 1.96 -18.54
CA ASP A 122 -3.95 1.22 -18.59
C ASP A 122 -4.01 0.32 -17.34
N HIS A 123 -5.05 -0.51 -17.22
CA HIS A 123 -5.25 -1.36 -16.03
C HIS A 123 -4.82 -2.82 -16.21
N SER A 124 -4.08 -3.16 -17.26
CA SER A 124 -3.71 -4.55 -17.55
C SER A 124 -2.86 -5.19 -16.44
N ASP A 125 -2.03 -4.41 -15.76
CA ASP A 125 -1.19 -4.85 -14.66
C ASP A 125 -1.98 -5.09 -13.37
N VAL A 126 -2.78 -4.14 -12.93
CA VAL A 126 -3.63 -4.25 -11.74
C VAL A 126 -4.69 -5.33 -11.93
N MET A 127 -5.22 -5.51 -13.15
CA MET A 127 -6.16 -6.59 -13.44
C MET A 127 -5.49 -7.97 -13.43
N ALA A 128 -4.18 -8.06 -13.67
CA ALA A 128 -3.43 -9.32 -13.59
C ALA A 128 -3.24 -9.81 -12.14
N VAL A 129 -3.49 -8.97 -11.13
CA VAL A 129 -3.31 -9.30 -9.71
C VAL A 129 -4.60 -9.33 -8.90
N ARG A 130 -5.76 -9.15 -9.53
CA ARG A 130 -7.09 -9.13 -8.86
C ARG A 130 -7.41 -10.39 -8.05
N GLN A 131 -6.83 -11.53 -8.45
CA GLN A 131 -7.05 -12.84 -7.82
C GLN A 131 -6.11 -13.11 -6.62
N THR A 132 -5.17 -12.21 -6.32
CA THR A 132 -4.18 -12.42 -5.24
C THR A 132 -4.80 -12.39 -3.85
N GLY A 133 -6.01 -11.84 -3.71
CA GLY A 133 -6.67 -11.59 -2.44
C GLY A 133 -6.37 -10.21 -1.85
N CYS A 134 -5.66 -9.34 -2.56
CA CYS A 134 -5.56 -7.94 -2.14
C CYS A 134 -6.87 -7.19 -2.46
N ALA A 135 -7.31 -6.33 -1.55
CA ALA A 135 -8.33 -5.35 -1.86
C ALA A 135 -7.78 -4.32 -2.86
N MET A 136 -8.60 -3.83 -3.79
CA MET A 136 -8.16 -2.91 -4.82
C MET A 136 -8.92 -1.59 -4.70
N LEU A 137 -8.19 -0.47 -4.67
CA LEU A 137 -8.75 0.88 -4.55
C LEU A 137 -8.17 1.77 -5.65
N CYS A 138 -9.02 2.17 -6.59
CA CYS A 138 -8.68 3.05 -7.70
C CYS A 138 -8.93 4.51 -7.33
N ALA A 139 -7.98 5.40 -7.61
CA ALA A 139 -8.16 6.84 -7.56
C ALA A 139 -8.20 7.44 -8.97
N SER A 140 -9.11 8.39 -9.20
CA SER A 140 -9.37 8.99 -10.51
C SER A 140 -8.80 10.40 -10.68
N SER A 141 -8.18 10.97 -9.65
CA SER A 141 -7.55 12.30 -9.67
C SER A 141 -6.36 12.37 -8.71
N VAL A 142 -5.56 13.44 -8.80
CA VAL A 142 -4.41 13.68 -7.89
C VAL A 142 -4.86 13.81 -6.42
N GLN A 143 -5.98 14.50 -6.17
CA GLN A 143 -6.54 14.63 -4.83
C GLN A 143 -7.02 13.27 -4.30
N GLU A 144 -7.76 12.52 -5.12
CA GLU A 144 -8.19 11.17 -4.73
C GLU A 144 -7.00 10.23 -4.51
N ALA A 145 -5.92 10.36 -5.28
CA ALA A 145 -4.72 9.55 -5.10
C ALA A 145 -4.11 9.79 -3.70
N GLN A 146 -4.03 11.05 -3.26
CA GLN A 146 -3.62 11.37 -1.89
C GLN A 146 -4.56 10.76 -0.84
N ASP A 147 -5.85 11.01 -1.00
CA ASP A 147 -6.84 10.68 0.02
C ASP A 147 -7.02 9.15 0.13
N PHE A 148 -6.98 8.45 -1.00
CA PHE A 148 -7.12 7.00 -1.07
C PHE A 148 -5.85 6.27 -0.64
N ALA A 149 -4.68 6.89 -0.73
CA ALA A 149 -3.48 6.37 -0.08
C ALA A 149 -3.67 6.31 1.45
N LEU A 150 -4.26 7.34 2.08
CA LEU A 150 -4.54 7.33 3.51
C LEU A 150 -5.69 6.37 3.88
N ILE A 151 -6.78 6.40 3.10
CA ILE A 151 -7.93 5.51 3.33
C ILE A 151 -7.52 4.04 3.23
N SER A 152 -6.72 3.66 2.23
CA SER A 152 -6.22 2.28 2.10
C SER A 152 -5.32 1.90 3.28
N GLN A 153 -4.47 2.80 3.78
CA GLN A 153 -3.64 2.55 4.96
C GLN A 153 -4.48 2.33 6.23
N MET A 154 -5.52 3.14 6.44
CA MET A 154 -6.43 2.94 7.56
C MET A 154 -7.23 1.64 7.42
N ALA A 155 -7.74 1.36 6.22
CA ALA A 155 -8.56 0.19 5.94
C ALA A 155 -7.77 -1.12 6.05
N THR A 156 -6.52 -1.15 5.59
CA THR A 156 -5.65 -2.33 5.68
C THR A 156 -5.37 -2.67 7.15
N LEU A 157 -5.06 -1.67 7.99
CA LEU A 157 -4.82 -1.89 9.43
C LEU A 157 -6.07 -2.42 10.14
N LYS A 158 -7.25 -1.85 9.85
CA LYS A 158 -8.52 -2.25 10.47
C LYS A 158 -9.07 -3.59 10.01
N SER A 159 -8.84 -3.95 8.74
CA SER A 159 -9.37 -5.17 8.14
C SER A 159 -8.37 -6.32 8.13
N ARG A 160 -7.08 -6.03 8.27
CA ARG A 160 -5.94 -6.93 8.04
C ARG A 160 -5.82 -7.44 6.60
N VAL A 161 -6.67 -6.99 5.68
CA VAL A 161 -6.60 -7.36 4.27
C VAL A 161 -5.67 -6.37 3.59
N PRO A 162 -4.66 -6.83 2.83
CA PRO A 162 -3.76 -5.94 2.12
C PRO A 162 -4.44 -5.18 0.99
N PHE A 163 -3.96 -3.98 0.69
CA PHE A 163 -4.52 -3.13 -0.35
C PHE A 163 -3.54 -2.88 -1.49
N ILE A 164 -4.08 -2.83 -2.70
CA ILE A 164 -3.45 -2.25 -3.89
C ILE A 164 -4.18 -0.93 -4.14
N HIS A 165 -3.53 0.17 -3.77
CA HIS A 165 -3.98 1.50 -4.11
C HIS A 165 -3.37 1.88 -5.46
N PHE A 166 -4.21 2.12 -6.46
CA PHE A 166 -3.74 2.38 -7.82
C PHE A 166 -4.41 3.59 -8.46
N PHE A 167 -3.71 4.17 -9.40
CA PHE A 167 -4.11 5.34 -10.18
C PHE A 167 -3.42 5.29 -11.54
N ASP A 168 -3.99 5.95 -12.54
CA ASP A 168 -3.55 5.82 -13.92
C ASP A 168 -2.14 6.37 -14.14
N GLY A 169 -1.24 5.52 -14.65
CA GLY A 169 0.11 5.89 -15.00
C GLY A 169 0.13 6.99 -16.06
N PHE A 170 0.97 8.01 -15.84
CA PHE A 170 1.01 9.29 -16.56
C PHE A 170 -0.26 10.13 -16.42
N ARG A 171 -1.44 9.59 -16.72
CA ARG A 171 -2.70 10.34 -16.75
C ARG A 171 -3.05 10.95 -15.39
N THR A 172 -2.80 10.25 -14.29
CA THR A 172 -2.95 10.77 -12.92
C THR A 172 -1.61 10.89 -12.24
N SER A 173 -0.70 9.93 -12.46
CA SER A 173 0.57 9.88 -11.73
C SER A 173 1.48 11.09 -12.00
N HIS A 174 1.43 11.67 -13.20
CA HIS A 174 2.22 12.84 -13.62
C HIS A 174 1.36 14.09 -13.90
N GLU A 175 0.04 14.02 -13.69
CA GLU A 175 -0.81 15.20 -13.78
C GLU A 175 -0.48 16.12 -12.62
N ILE A 176 -0.06 17.35 -12.91
CA ILE A 176 0.14 18.38 -11.88
C ILE A 176 -1.19 19.05 -11.59
N ASN A 177 -1.62 19.01 -10.34
CA ASN A 177 -2.87 19.63 -9.92
C ASN A 177 -2.72 20.37 -8.57
N LYS A 178 -3.66 21.27 -8.27
CA LYS A 178 -3.69 21.99 -7.00
C LYS A 178 -4.61 21.25 -6.02
N ILE A 179 -4.03 20.71 -4.96
CA ILE A 179 -4.74 19.86 -4.00
C ILE A 179 -4.75 20.47 -2.59
N VAL A 180 -5.65 19.96 -1.74
CA VAL A 180 -5.64 20.18 -0.31
C VAL A 180 -4.71 19.13 0.33
N PRO A 181 -3.55 19.52 0.87
CA PRO A 181 -2.63 18.57 1.50
C PRO A 181 -3.19 18.05 2.83
N LEU A 182 -2.81 16.83 3.18
CA LEU A 182 -3.06 16.27 4.51
C LEU A 182 -1.99 16.77 5.50
N ALA A 183 -2.42 17.38 6.60
CA ALA A 183 -1.55 17.73 7.71
C ALA A 183 -1.16 16.49 8.52
N ASP A 184 0.01 16.50 9.16
CA ASP A 184 0.52 15.36 9.93
C ASP A 184 -0.39 15.02 11.12
N ASP A 185 -0.92 16.03 11.82
CA ASP A 185 -1.89 15.84 12.90
C ASP A 185 -3.17 15.13 12.41
N THR A 186 -3.62 15.46 11.20
CA THR A 186 -4.77 14.79 10.57
C THR A 186 -4.45 13.33 10.29
N ILE A 187 -3.29 13.03 9.69
CA ILE A 187 -2.86 11.65 9.42
C ILE A 187 -2.76 10.86 10.72
N LEU A 188 -2.08 11.42 11.73
CA LEU A 188 -1.88 10.78 13.03
C LEU A 188 -3.21 10.49 13.75
N SER A 189 -4.15 11.45 13.75
CA SER A 189 -5.47 11.28 14.36
C SER A 189 -6.32 10.18 13.71
N LEU A 190 -6.06 9.88 12.44
CA LEU A 190 -6.77 8.88 11.66
C LEU A 190 -6.13 7.49 11.76
N MET A 191 -4.86 7.40 12.19
CA MET A 191 -4.17 6.12 12.35
C MET A 191 -4.80 5.28 13.47
N PRO A 192 -5.18 4.01 13.18
CA PRO A 192 -5.82 3.14 14.14
C PRO A 192 -4.78 2.50 15.10
N GLN A 193 -4.41 3.23 16.17
CA GLN A 193 -3.32 2.83 17.06
C GLN A 193 -3.49 1.42 17.66
N ALA A 194 -4.70 1.05 18.09
CA ALA A 194 -4.96 -0.28 18.64
C ALA A 194 -4.68 -1.40 17.63
N GLU A 195 -4.98 -1.19 16.35
CA GLU A 195 -4.72 -2.15 15.29
C GLU A 195 -3.24 -2.20 14.88
N ILE A 196 -2.52 -1.08 14.99
CA ILE A 196 -1.05 -1.02 14.84
C ILE A 196 -0.39 -1.82 15.97
N ASP A 197 -0.81 -1.60 17.22
CA ASP A 197 -0.30 -2.34 18.38
C ASP A 197 -0.60 -3.84 18.25
N ALA A 198 -1.79 -4.19 17.76
CA ALA A 198 -2.15 -5.58 17.49
C ALA A 198 -1.31 -6.20 16.34
N HIS A 199 -0.94 -5.42 15.32
CA HIS A 199 -0.01 -5.89 14.27
C HIS A 199 1.37 -6.19 14.85
N ARG A 200 1.91 -5.28 15.69
CA ARG A 200 3.17 -5.46 16.39
C ARG A 200 3.15 -6.64 17.36
N ALA A 201 2.06 -6.86 18.08
CA ALA A 201 1.87 -8.02 18.96
C ALA A 201 1.86 -9.36 18.20
N ARG A 202 1.57 -9.34 16.90
CA ARG A 202 1.67 -10.52 16.01
C ARG A 202 3.04 -10.63 15.32
N ALA A 203 4.04 -9.82 15.65
CA ALA A 203 5.36 -9.96 15.04
C ALA A 203 6.02 -11.30 15.40
N LEU A 204 6.90 -11.78 14.52
CA LEU A 204 7.85 -12.84 14.86
C LEU A 204 8.85 -12.28 15.87
N ASN A 205 8.86 -12.87 17.07
CA ASN A 205 9.74 -12.48 18.17
C ASN A 205 10.20 -13.74 18.91
N PRO A 206 11.51 -13.92 19.19
CA PRO A 206 12.02 -15.05 19.96
C PRO A 206 11.40 -15.22 21.35
N GLU A 207 10.97 -14.14 21.99
CA GLU A 207 10.35 -14.16 23.33
C GLU A 207 8.92 -14.72 23.32
N HIS A 208 8.24 -14.68 22.16
CA HIS A 208 6.90 -15.24 21.97
C HIS A 208 6.76 -15.83 20.54
N PRO A 209 7.46 -16.94 20.27
CA PRO A 209 7.64 -17.43 18.91
C PRO A 209 6.37 -18.06 18.36
N VAL A 210 6.16 -17.89 17.04
CA VAL A 210 5.08 -18.54 16.30
C VAL A 210 5.61 -19.06 14.96
N ILE A 211 4.99 -20.11 14.44
CA ILE A 211 5.32 -20.66 13.11
C ILE A 211 4.33 -20.10 12.09
N ARG A 212 4.83 -19.75 10.89
CA ARG A 212 4.02 -19.26 9.76
C ARG A 212 4.49 -19.86 8.44
N GLY A 213 3.55 -19.95 7.50
CA GLY A 213 3.88 -20.40 6.14
C GLY A 213 4.28 -21.88 6.07
N THR A 214 3.62 -22.72 6.87
CA THR A 214 3.80 -24.17 6.86
C THR A 214 3.42 -24.79 5.50
N SER A 215 3.80 -26.06 5.31
CA SER A 215 3.20 -26.91 4.30
C SER A 215 1.91 -27.53 4.84
N ALA A 216 0.88 -27.67 4.01
CA ALA A 216 -0.40 -28.27 4.38
C ALA A 216 -0.83 -29.28 3.32
N ASN A 217 -1.34 -30.43 3.78
CA ASN A 217 -1.88 -31.48 2.92
C ASN A 217 -3.34 -31.17 2.52
N PRO A 218 -3.92 -31.94 1.58
CA PRO A 218 -5.30 -31.73 1.13
C PRO A 218 -6.37 -31.87 2.24
N ASP A 219 -6.04 -32.53 3.35
CA ASP A 219 -6.92 -32.74 4.50
C ASP A 219 -7.30 -31.45 5.25
N THR A 220 -6.46 -30.42 5.18
CA THR A 220 -6.57 -29.18 5.98
C THR A 220 -6.44 -27.90 5.16
N TYR A 221 -5.89 -27.97 3.95
CA TYR A 221 -5.62 -26.79 3.13
C TYR A 221 -6.90 -26.01 2.82
N PHE A 222 -7.96 -26.69 2.40
CA PHE A 222 -9.18 -26.02 1.95
C PHE A 222 -9.87 -25.29 3.10
N GLN A 223 -10.03 -25.96 4.25
CA GLN A 223 -10.63 -25.38 5.45
C GLN A 223 -9.82 -24.17 5.94
N SER A 224 -8.49 -24.28 5.94
CA SER A 224 -7.60 -23.18 6.34
C SER A 224 -7.67 -21.99 5.39
N ARG A 225 -7.91 -22.23 4.09
CA ARG A 225 -8.06 -21.17 3.09
C ARG A 225 -9.36 -20.40 3.29
N GLU A 226 -10.47 -21.12 3.46
CA GLU A 226 -11.82 -20.54 3.69
C GLU A 226 -11.96 -19.89 5.06
N ALA A 227 -11.10 -20.24 6.02
CA ALA A 227 -11.07 -19.60 7.33
C ALA A 227 -10.85 -18.08 7.24
N THR A 228 -10.29 -17.56 6.13
CA THR A 228 -10.07 -16.12 5.95
C THR A 228 -11.32 -15.33 5.54
N ASN A 229 -12.42 -15.99 5.16
CA ASN A 229 -13.64 -15.34 4.64
C ASN A 229 -14.23 -14.24 5.53
N PRO A 230 -14.29 -14.38 6.88
CA PRO A 230 -14.83 -13.32 7.74
C PRO A 230 -14.09 -11.98 7.61
N TRP A 231 -12.78 -12.01 7.34
CA TRP A 231 -11.99 -10.79 7.14
C TRP A 231 -12.37 -10.09 5.84
N TYR A 232 -12.51 -10.84 4.74
CA TYR A 232 -12.91 -10.31 3.43
C TYR A 232 -14.34 -9.74 3.45
N ASN A 233 -15.28 -10.44 4.09
CA ASN A 233 -16.66 -9.98 4.23
C ASN A 233 -16.76 -8.65 5.02
N ALA A 234 -15.83 -8.39 5.93
CA ALA A 234 -15.81 -7.18 6.75
C ALA A 234 -15.08 -5.99 6.10
N VAL A 235 -14.34 -6.18 4.99
CA VAL A 235 -13.48 -5.12 4.40
C VAL A 235 -14.28 -3.87 4.04
N TYR A 236 -15.45 -4.04 3.42
CA TYR A 236 -16.28 -2.93 2.96
C TYR A 236 -16.64 -1.97 4.09
N GLU A 237 -17.13 -2.49 5.22
CA GLU A 237 -17.50 -1.68 6.39
C GLU A 237 -16.29 -0.98 7.03
N LYS A 238 -15.14 -1.66 7.10
CA LYS A 238 -13.91 -1.08 7.63
C LYS A 238 -13.39 0.06 6.75
N ARG A 239 -13.51 -0.07 5.43
CA ARG A 239 -13.15 0.98 4.45
C ARG A 239 -14.09 2.18 4.53
N ARG A 240 -15.41 1.96 4.56
CA ARG A 240 -16.43 3.03 4.68
C ARG A 240 -16.19 3.92 5.91
N THR A 241 -15.85 3.31 7.04
CA THR A 241 -15.54 4.03 8.28
C THR A 241 -14.30 4.94 8.14
N GLY A 242 -13.33 4.58 7.29
CA GLY A 242 -12.14 5.40 7.04
C GLY A 242 -12.47 6.66 6.24
N ASP A 243 -13.22 6.49 5.14
CA ASP A 243 -13.66 7.58 4.27
C ASP A 243 -14.52 8.62 5.01
N GLU A 244 -15.50 8.17 5.80
CA GLU A 244 -16.33 9.07 6.60
C GLU A 244 -15.54 9.92 7.61
N ARG A 245 -14.45 9.38 8.16
CA ARG A 245 -13.59 10.12 9.10
C ARG A 245 -12.73 11.15 8.37
N LEU A 246 -12.19 10.80 7.20
CA LEU A 246 -11.42 11.74 6.39
C LEU A 246 -12.28 12.93 5.93
N ARG A 247 -13.51 12.65 5.47
CA ARG A 247 -14.50 13.66 5.06
C ARG A 247 -14.93 14.60 6.20
N ARG A 248 -14.81 14.17 7.47
CA ARG A 248 -15.08 15.02 8.64
C ARG A 248 -13.88 15.88 9.05
N GLY A 249 -12.66 15.43 8.76
CA GLY A 249 -11.41 16.17 9.05
C GLY A 249 -11.08 17.23 8.01
N ASN A 250 -11.46 17.01 6.75
CA ASN A 250 -11.33 17.97 5.65
C ASN A 250 -12.73 18.48 5.26
N GLY A 251 -13.12 19.69 5.65
CA GLY A 251 -14.35 20.30 5.10
C GLY A 251 -14.22 20.56 3.59
N PRO A 252 -15.29 21.07 2.92
CA PRO A 252 -16.45 20.31 2.40
C PRO A 252 -16.03 19.27 1.31
N PRO A 253 -16.93 18.41 0.80
CA PRO A 253 -16.55 17.13 0.19
C PRO A 253 -15.88 17.30 -1.17
N VAL A 254 -14.81 16.53 -1.41
CA VAL A 254 -14.33 16.23 -2.76
C VAL A 254 -14.82 14.84 -3.13
N SER A 255 -15.65 14.77 -4.18
CA SER A 255 -16.01 13.58 -4.95
C SER A 255 -16.79 12.47 -4.20
N THR A 256 -18.10 12.37 -4.51
CA THR A 256 -18.94 11.21 -4.18
C THR A 256 -18.61 10.03 -5.09
N LEU A 257 -18.00 8.99 -4.51
CA LEU A 257 -18.14 7.59 -4.89
C LEU A 257 -18.30 6.72 -3.63
#